data_AF-A0A350YN74-F1
#
_entry.id   AF-A0A350YN74-F1
#
_cell.length_a   1.000
_cell.length_b   1.000
_cell.length_c   1.000
_cell.angle_alpha   90.00
_cell.angle_beta   90.00
_cell.angle_gamma   90.00
#
_symmetry.space_group_name_H-M   'P 1'
#
loop_
_entity.id
_entity.type
_entity.pdbx_description
1 polymer ?
#
loop_
_entity_poly.entity_id
_entity_poly.type
_entity_poly.pdbx_seq_one_letter_code
_entity_poly.pdbx_strand_id
1 'polypeptide(L)' 'MCFTVNVNIVKDELEGRYGVSFPDRDRYQPSYYYHAFSLPELPAICLDDPERARLLKWGLIPS' A
#
# COMPACT_ATOMS: atom_id res chain seq x y z
N MET A 1 -13.06 -1.27 13.65
CA MET A 1 -12.00 -0.52 12.95
C MET A 1 -10.66 -1.14 13.30
N CYS A 2 -9.88 -1.54 12.30
CA CYS A 2 -8.56 -2.13 12.51
C CYS A 2 -7.50 -1.01 12.51
N PHE A 3 -6.57 -1.02 13.47
CA PHE A 3 -5.51 0.00 13.61
C PHE A 3 -4.10 -0.55 13.42
N THR A 4 -3.99 -1.86 13.20
CA THR A 4 -2.74 -2.54 12.87
C THR A 4 -2.95 -3.43 11.65
N VAL A 5 -1.96 -3.47 10.76
CA VAL A 5 -1.94 -4.39 9.62
C VAL A 5 -0.54 -4.95 9.41
N ASN A 6 -0.48 -6.15 8.85
CA ASN A 6 0.74 -6.78 8.38
C ASN A 6 0.74 -6.71 6.85
N VAL A 7 1.75 -6.04 6.28
CA VAL A 7 1.95 -5.92 4.84
C VAL A 7 3.42 -6.25 4.54
N ASN A 8 3.73 -7.54 4.59
CA ASN A 8 5.09 -8.08 4.42
C ASN A 8 5.39 -8.60 3.01
N ILE A 9 4.42 -8.52 2.09
CA ILE A 9 4.55 -9.00 0.71
C ILE A 9 5.47 -8.06 -0.07
N VAL A 10 6.43 -8.63 -0.80
CA VAL A 10 7.36 -7.85 -1.64
C VAL A 10 6.68 -7.37 -2.93
N LYS A 11 7.29 -6.40 -3.61
CA LYS A 11 6.72 -5.71 -4.79
C LYS A 11 6.35 -6.69 -5.89
N ASP A 12 7.29 -7.56 -6.26
CA ASP A 12 7.13 -8.52 -7.34
C ASP A 12 5.98 -9.50 -7.07
N GLU A 13 5.78 -9.85 -5.80
CA GLU A 13 4.66 -10.68 -5.37
C GLU A 13 3.33 -9.91 -5.40
N LEU A 14 3.31 -8.62 -5.06
CA LEU A 14 2.12 -7.77 -5.20
C LEU A 14 1.72 -7.62 -6.67
N GLU A 15 2.68 -7.33 -7.54
CA GLU A 15 2.47 -7.21 -8.98
C GLU A 15 1.94 -8.52 -9.57
N GLY A 16 2.57 -9.65 -9.26
CA GLY A 16 2.14 -10.97 -9.73
C GLY A 16 0.79 -11.42 -9.17
N ARG A 17 0.49 -11.11 -7.90
CA ARG A 17 -0.76 -11.52 -7.25
C ARG A 17 -1.97 -10.74 -7.74
N TYR A 18 -1.80 -9.44 -7.99
CA TYR A 18 -2.90 -8.54 -8.34
C TYR A 18 -2.92 -8.13 -9.81
N GLY A 19 -1.92 -8.53 -10.60
CA GLY A 19 -1.83 -8.16 -12.03
C GLY A 19 -1.62 -6.66 -12.23
N VAL A 20 -0.91 -6.02 -11.32
CA VAL A 20 -0.70 -4.57 -11.31
C VAL A 20 0.77 -4.22 -11.54
N SER A 21 1.04 -2.99 -11.97
CA SER A 21 2.38 -2.41 -11.94
C SER A 21 2.57 -1.54 -10.70
N PHE A 22 3.78 -1.55 -10.13
CA PHE A 22 4.13 -0.82 -8.93
C PHE A 22 5.22 0.22 -9.27
N PRO A 23 4.88 1.44 -9.72
CA PRO A 23 5.86 2.41 -10.20
C PRO A 23 6.80 2.95 -9.10
N ASP A 24 6.29 3.16 -7.88
CA ASP A 24 7.06 3.69 -6.74
C ASP A 24 7.87 2.61 -6.02
N ARG A 25 8.63 1.81 -6.78
CA ARG A 25 9.35 0.65 -6.22
C ARG A 25 10.26 1.10 -5.08
N ASP A 26 11.06 2.14 -5.22
CA ASP A 26 12.07 2.49 -4.21
C ASP A 26 11.49 2.97 -2.87
N ARG A 27 10.23 3.44 -2.87
CA ARG A 27 9.58 4.00 -1.68
C ARG A 27 8.89 2.94 -0.82
N TYR A 28 8.46 1.83 -1.41
CA TYR A 28 7.75 0.79 -0.67
C TYR A 28 8.71 -0.13 0.09
N GLN A 29 8.46 -0.27 1.39
CA GLN A 29 9.19 -1.15 2.31
C GLN A 29 8.21 -2.11 2.96
N PRO A 30 8.22 -3.41 2.67
CA PRO A 30 7.37 -4.37 3.36
C PRO A 30 7.64 -4.37 4.88
N SER A 31 6.60 -4.49 5.70
CA SER A 31 6.73 -4.61 7.15
C SER A 31 5.67 -5.54 7.72
N TYR A 32 6.09 -6.33 8.70
CA TYR A 32 5.19 -7.18 9.49
C TYR A 32 4.25 -6.39 10.39
N TYR A 33 4.57 -5.11 10.64
CA TYR A 33 3.83 -4.28 11.57
C TYR A 33 3.71 -2.84 11.06
N TYR A 34 2.48 -2.48 10.72
CA TYR A 34 2.04 -1.10 10.48
C TYR A 34 0.99 -0.72 11.51
N HIS A 35 1.08 0.52 12.02
CA HIS A 35 0.15 1.06 12.99
C HIS A 35 -0.49 2.34 12.44
N ALA A 36 -1.81 2.44 12.47
CA ALA A 36 -2.56 3.54 11.84
C ALA A 36 -2.15 4.92 12.35
N PHE A 37 -1.79 5.02 13.64
CA PHE A 37 -1.42 6.29 14.25
C PHE A 37 -0.03 6.81 13.86
N SER A 38 0.81 6.00 13.18
CA SER A 38 2.04 6.51 12.56
C SER A 38 1.80 7.13 11.18
N LEU A 39 0.54 7.10 10.70
CA LEU A 39 0.13 7.58 9.38
C LEU A 39 1.03 7.04 8.24
N PRO A 40 1.27 5.72 8.17
CA PRO A 40 2.21 5.15 7.22
C PRO A 40 1.69 5.27 5.78
N GLU A 41 2.60 5.18 4.81
CA GLU A 41 2.25 4.95 3.42
C GLU A 41 2.03 3.45 3.19
N LEU A 42 0.89 3.08 2.60
CA LEU A 42 0.52 1.70 2.29
C LEU A 42 0.15 1.56 0.82
N PRO A 43 0.45 0.40 0.20
CA PRO A 43 0.03 0.14 -1.17
C PRO A 43 -1.49 -0.05 -1.23
N ALA A 44 -2.12 0.64 -2.18
CA ALA A 44 -3.53 0.53 -2.48
C ALA A 44 -3.76 0.48 -4.00
N ILE A 45 -4.78 -0.27 -4.40
CA ILE A 45 -5.28 -0.30 -5.78
C ILE A 45 -6.57 0.51 -5.78
N CYS A 46 -6.65 1.50 -6.65
CA CYS A 46 -7.78 2.42 -6.71
C CYS A 46 -8.58 2.18 -7.99
N LEU A 47 -9.89 2.43 -7.95
CA LEU A 47 -10.79 2.14 -9.07
C LEU A 47 -10.50 3.02 -10.31
N ASP A 48 -9.95 4.22 -10.11
CA ASP A 48 -9.56 5.13 -11.19
C ASP A 48 -8.39 4.59 -12.03
N ASP A 49 -7.58 3.68 -11.46
CA ASP A 49 -6.39 3.12 -12.10
C ASP A 49 -6.09 1.71 -11.56
N PRO A 50 -6.92 0.72 -11.93
CA PRO A 50 -6.85 -0.62 -11.36
C PRO A 50 -5.59 -1.40 -11.77
N GLU A 51 -4.89 -0.96 -12.81
CA GLU A 51 -3.65 -1.59 -13.31
C GLU A 51 -2.40 -1.13 -12.55
N ARG A 52 -2.55 -0.19 -11.61
CA ARG A 52 -1.43 0.37 -10.85
C ARG A 52 -1.68 0.32 -9.35
N ALA A 53 -0.73 -0.25 -8.63
CA ALA A 53 -0.65 -0.07 -7.19
C ALA A 53 0.05 1.26 -6.90
N ARG A 54 -0.52 2.06 -5.99
CA ARG A 54 0.05 3.34 -5.54
C ARG A 54 0.19 3.38 -4.03
N LEU A 55 1.16 4.13 -3.54
CA LEU A 55 1.35 4.37 -2.11
C LEU A 55 0.42 5.50 -1.64
N LEU A 56 -0.46 5.20 -0.70
CA LEU A 56 -1.37 6.16 -0.08
C LEU A 56 -1.13 6.25 1.43
N LYS A 57 -1.31 7.44 1.98
CA LYS A 57 -1.21 7.66 3.43
C LYS A 57 -2.43 7.07 4.14
N TRP A 58 -2.20 6.22 5.14
CA TRP A 58 -3.27 5.66 5.96
C TRP A 58 -3.73 6.69 6.99
N GLY A 59 -4.74 7.49 6.62
CA GLY A 59 -5.32 8.55 7.42
C GLY A 59 -5.91 9.64 6.54
N LEU A 60 -7.20 9.52 6.20
CA LEU A 60 -7.89 10.42 5.28
C LEU A 60 -7.95 11.85 5.84
N ILE A 61 -7.57 12.84 5.02
CA ILE A 61 -7.74 14.26 5.31
C ILE A 61 -8.91 14.76 4.43
N PRO A 62 -10.04 15.18 5.02
CA PRO A 62 -11.17 15.75 4.27
C PRO A 62 -10.79 17.03 3.53
N SER A 63 -11.47 17.29 2.40
CA SER A 63 -11.36 18.52 1.60
C SER A 63 -12.19 19.66 2.17
#